data_AF-A0A9E1AA18-F1
#
_entry.id   AF-A0A9E1AA18-F1
#
_cell.length_a   1.000
_cell.length_b   1.000
_cell.length_c   1.000
_cell.angle_alpha   90.00
_cell.angle_beta   90.00
_cell.angle_gamma   90.00
#
_symmetry.space_group_name_H-M   'P 1'
#
loop_
_entity.id
_entity.type
_entity.pdbx_description
1 polymer ?
#
loop_
_entity_poly.entity_id
_entity_poly.type
_entity_poly.pdbx_seq_one_letter_code
_entity_poly.pdbx_strand_id
1 'polypeptide(L)'
;MKKMKWLYVLLATFLLTSCGTLMQPYQMDSKMKDIELGMTKKKVISILGKDFESAGARMTSEGSIETISYKTASMTENTEGYYLLSFKDGKLVEWFKEKYPVHNHQH
;
A
#
# COMPACT_ATOMS: atom_id res chain seq x y z
N MET A 1 37.40 -17.16 -15.71
CA MET A 1 36.71 -15.93 -16.16
C MET A 1 35.21 -16.09 -16.46
N LYS A 2 34.72 -17.19 -17.08
CA LYS A 2 33.27 -17.39 -17.36
C LYS A 2 32.39 -17.38 -16.10
N LYS A 3 32.85 -18.00 -15.00
CA LYS A 3 32.11 -18.08 -13.72
C LYS A 3 31.97 -16.71 -13.02
N MET A 4 32.98 -15.85 -13.13
CA MET A 4 32.96 -14.47 -12.60
C MET A 4 31.95 -13.58 -13.34
N LYS A 5 31.85 -13.72 -14.67
CA LYS A 5 30.85 -12.98 -15.47
C LYS A 5 29.41 -13.31 -15.07
N TRP A 6 29.13 -14.58 -14.76
CA TRP A 6 27.81 -15.01 -14.28
C TRP A 6 27.47 -14.46 -12.89
N LEU A 7 28.48 -14.33 -12.01
CA LEU A 7 28.31 -13.72 -10.70
C LEU A 7 27.92 -12.24 -10.81
N TYR A 8 28.55 -11.48 -11.72
CA TYR A 8 28.19 -10.08 -11.97
C TYR A 8 26.79 -9.91 -12.57
N VAL A 9 26.35 -10.84 -13.43
CA VAL A 9 24.98 -10.83 -13.98
C VAL A 9 23.95 -11.08 -12.88
N LEU A 10 24.19 -12.05 -12.00
CA LEU A 10 23.31 -12.32 -10.86
C LEU A 10 23.26 -11.15 -9.87
N LEU A 11 24.41 -10.53 -9.60
CA LEU A 11 24.49 -9.35 -8.73
C LEU A 11 23.74 -8.16 -9.33
N ALA A 12 23.87 -7.92 -10.64
CA ALA A 12 23.15 -6.85 -11.33
C ALA A 12 21.63 -7.05 -11.31
N THR A 13 21.15 -8.29 -11.48
CA THR A 13 19.70 -8.58 -11.36
C THR A 13 19.16 -8.37 -9.95
N PHE A 14 19.98 -8.63 -8.92
CA PHE A 14 19.58 -8.42 -7.52
C PHE A 14 19.53 -6.94 -7.13
N LEU A 15 20.39 -6.10 -7.74
CA LEU A 15 20.39 -4.65 -7.52
C LEU A 15 19.19 -3.94 -8.17
N LEU A 16 18.64 -4.49 -9.26
CA LEU A 16 17.52 -3.87 -9.97
C LEU A 16 16.16 -4.10 -9.29
N THR A 17 16.01 -5.14 -8.47
CA THR A 17 14.73 -5.47 -7.81
C THR A 17 14.47 -4.68 -6.52
N SER A 18 15.48 -3.99 -5.98
CA SER A 18 15.36 -3.26 -4.70
C SER A 18 14.62 -1.92 -4.81
N CYS A 19 14.52 -1.34 -6.00
CA CYS A 19 13.94 0.00 -6.19
C CYS A 19 12.39 0.00 -6.23
N GLY A 20 11.76 -1.17 -6.43
CA GLY A 20 10.31 -1.28 -6.58
C GLY A 20 9.51 -0.97 -5.30
N THR A 21 10.07 -1.29 -4.13
CA THR A 21 9.37 -1.10 -2.83
C THR A 21 9.26 0.38 -2.44
N LEU A 22 10.20 1.22 -2.87
CA LEU A 22 10.23 2.64 -2.50
C LEU A 22 9.14 3.47 -3.20
N MET A 23 8.67 3.05 -4.39
CA MET A 23 7.67 3.79 -5.15
C MET A 23 6.21 3.46 -4.78
N GLN A 24 5.97 2.48 -3.90
CA GLN A 24 4.62 2.02 -3.59
C GLN A 24 3.68 3.13 -3.05
N PRO A 25 4.12 4.04 -2.14
CA PRO A 25 3.25 5.12 -1.65
C PRO A 25 2.81 6.09 -2.75
N TYR A 26 3.68 6.32 -3.75
CA TYR A 26 3.40 7.25 -4.86
C TYR A 26 2.45 6.67 -5.92
N GLN A 27 2.33 5.34 -6.00
CA GLN A 27 1.46 4.67 -6.96
C GLN A 27 0.07 4.32 -6.39
N MET A 28 -0.15 4.55 -5.09
CA MET A 28 -1.38 4.15 -4.40
C MET A 28 -2.63 4.79 -5.01
N ASP A 29 -2.55 6.09 -5.35
CA ASP A 29 -3.66 6.85 -5.94
C ASP A 29 -4.16 6.26 -7.25
N SER A 30 -3.25 5.72 -8.08
CA SER A 30 -3.63 5.08 -9.34
C SER A 30 -4.35 3.77 -9.09
N LYS A 31 -3.84 2.95 -8.15
CA LYS A 31 -4.42 1.63 -7.84
C LYS A 31 -5.78 1.73 -7.15
N MET A 32 -5.98 2.78 -6.34
CA MET A 32 -7.27 3.04 -5.67
C MET A 32 -8.42 3.30 -6.64
N LYS A 33 -8.15 3.66 -7.91
CA LYS A 33 -9.18 3.80 -8.95
C LYS A 33 -9.85 2.48 -9.31
N ASP A 34 -9.17 1.36 -9.08
CA ASP A 34 -9.67 0.02 -9.36
C ASP A 34 -10.37 -0.61 -8.12
N ILE A 35 -10.55 0.16 -7.04
CA ILE A 35 -11.16 -0.30 -5.79
C ILE A 35 -12.62 0.12 -5.74
N GLU A 36 -13.50 -0.87 -5.55
CA GLU A 36 -14.94 -0.69 -5.45
C GLU A 36 -15.48 -1.30 -4.15
N LEU A 37 -16.57 -0.72 -3.64
CA LEU A 37 -17.29 -1.28 -2.50
C LEU A 37 -17.81 -2.69 -2.83
N GLY A 38 -17.88 -3.55 -1.83
CA GLY A 38 -18.26 -4.96 -1.96
C GLY A 38 -17.14 -5.90 -2.44
N MET A 39 -15.97 -5.37 -2.84
CA MET A 39 -14.81 -6.21 -3.13
C MET A 39 -14.37 -7.00 -1.89
N THR A 40 -13.84 -8.21 -2.11
CA THR A 40 -13.28 -9.01 -1.00
C THR A 40 -11.94 -8.44 -0.57
N LYS A 41 -11.60 -8.58 0.72
CA LYS A 41 -10.27 -8.21 1.25
C LYS A 41 -9.13 -8.81 0.42
N LYS A 42 -9.26 -10.08 0.00
CA LYS A 42 -8.29 -10.75 -0.87
C LYS A 42 -8.13 -10.06 -2.24
N LYS A 43 -9.23 -9.63 -2.87
CA LYS A 43 -9.19 -8.92 -4.15
C LYS A 43 -8.57 -7.53 -4.00
N VAL A 44 -8.94 -6.79 -2.95
CA VAL A 44 -8.35 -5.49 -2.64
C VAL A 44 -6.83 -5.60 -2.42
N ILE A 45 -6.38 -6.54 -1.59
CA ILE A 45 -4.95 -6.79 -1.35
C ILE A 45 -4.20 -7.17 -2.64
N SER A 46 -4.86 -7.90 -3.55
CA SER A 46 -4.24 -8.25 -4.84
C SER A 46 -4.00 -7.05 -5.76
N ILE A 47 -4.81 -5.99 -5.63
CA ILE A 47 -4.68 -4.75 -6.41
C ILE A 47 -3.68 -3.81 -5.73
N LEU A 48 -3.87 -3.56 -4.43
CA LEU A 48 -3.10 -2.55 -3.71
C LEU A 48 -1.69 -3.01 -3.34
N GLY A 49 -1.53 -4.30 -3.01
CA GLY A 49 -0.29 -4.89 -2.54
C GLY A 49 -0.43 -5.47 -1.12
N LYS A 50 0.61 -6.18 -0.67
CA LYS A 50 0.60 -6.86 0.65
C LYS A 50 1.13 -5.98 1.78
N ASP A 51 1.68 -4.81 1.47
CA ASP A 51 2.34 -3.91 2.41
C ASP A 51 1.35 -3.00 3.16
N PHE A 52 0.21 -3.57 3.58
CA PHE A 52 -0.76 -2.89 4.42
C PHE A 52 -0.45 -3.08 5.90
N GLU A 53 -0.91 -2.14 6.72
CA GLU A 53 -0.91 -2.27 8.18
C GLU A 53 -2.33 -2.52 8.69
N SER A 54 -2.47 -3.26 9.80
CA SER A 54 -3.76 -3.41 10.46
C SER A 54 -4.04 -2.17 11.31
N ALA A 55 -5.01 -1.36 10.90
CA ALA A 55 -5.35 -0.10 11.58
C ALA A 55 -6.37 -0.29 12.71
N GLY A 56 -7.16 -1.37 12.68
CA GLY A 56 -8.08 -1.70 13.76
C GLY A 56 -8.99 -2.89 13.45
N ALA A 57 -9.61 -3.43 14.48
CA ALA A 57 -10.66 -4.43 14.35
C ALA A 57 -11.67 -4.26 15.49
N ARG A 58 -12.96 -4.39 15.18
CA ARG A 58 -14.04 -4.28 16.16
C ARG A 58 -15.19 -5.20 15.82
N MET A 59 -15.90 -5.64 16.84
CA MET A 59 -17.16 -6.35 16.67
C MET A 59 -18.32 -5.39 16.79
N THR A 60 -19.32 -5.54 15.92
CA THR A 60 -20.57 -4.78 15.97
C THR A 60 -21.74 -5.75 16.00
N SER A 61 -22.94 -5.27 16.33
CA SER A 61 -24.17 -6.08 16.29
C SER A 61 -24.49 -6.61 14.89
N GLU A 62 -23.95 -6.00 13.85
CA GLU A 62 -24.24 -6.36 12.47
C GLU A 62 -23.12 -7.15 11.77
N GLY A 63 -21.99 -7.39 12.46
CA GLY A 63 -20.84 -8.06 11.88
C GLY A 63 -19.49 -7.54 12.38
N SER A 64 -18.43 -8.21 11.93
CA SER A 64 -17.04 -7.86 12.22
C SER A 64 -16.57 -6.76 11.30
N ILE A 65 -15.92 -5.72 11.84
CA ILE A 65 -15.28 -4.68 11.03
C ILE A 65 -13.78 -4.75 11.25
N GLU A 66 -13.03 -4.95 10.16
CA GLU A 66 -11.57 -4.87 10.13
C GLU A 66 -11.15 -3.69 9.27
N THR A 67 -10.22 -2.87 9.74
CA THR A 67 -9.66 -1.74 8.98
C THR A 67 -8.18 -1.98 8.72
N ILE A 68 -7.76 -1.83 7.46
CA ILE A 68 -6.35 -1.81 7.06
C ILE A 68 -5.97 -0.43 6.54
N SER A 69 -4.69 -0.10 6.62
CA SER A 69 -4.14 1.14 6.07
C SER A 69 -3.06 0.87 5.03
N TYR A 70 -3.00 1.75 4.03
CA TYR A 70 -1.91 1.83 3.06
C TYR A 70 -1.32 3.24 3.06
N LYS A 71 0.00 3.35 3.17
CA LYS A 71 0.70 4.63 3.02
C LYS A 71 0.54 5.17 1.60
N THR A 72 0.34 6.46 1.49
CA THR A 72 0.32 7.20 0.22
C THR A 72 1.16 8.46 0.35
N ALA A 73 1.84 8.83 -0.73
CA ALA A 73 2.62 10.06 -0.81
C ALA A 73 2.41 10.70 -2.18
N SER A 74 2.50 12.02 -2.24
CA SER A 74 2.45 12.78 -3.49
C SER A 74 3.62 13.75 -3.55
N MET A 75 4.52 13.55 -4.51
CA MET A 75 5.64 14.47 -4.75
C MET A 75 5.16 15.81 -5.32
N THR A 76 4.04 15.82 -6.05
CA THR A 76 3.50 17.05 -6.64
C THR A 76 2.81 17.92 -5.61
N GLU A 77 2.17 17.30 -4.62
CA GLU A 77 1.42 18.01 -3.57
C GLU A 77 2.23 18.16 -2.27
N ASN A 78 3.43 17.58 -2.17
CA ASN A 78 4.23 17.51 -0.93
C ASN A 78 3.40 17.05 0.28
N THR A 79 2.60 16.01 0.07
CA THR A 79 1.73 15.43 1.10
C THR A 79 2.02 13.96 1.28
N GLU A 80 1.97 13.50 2.52
CA GLU A 80 1.93 12.09 2.89
C GLU A 80 0.58 11.78 3.52
N GLY A 81 0.27 10.50 3.67
CA GLY A 81 -1.00 10.12 4.27
C GLY A 81 -1.29 8.64 4.16
N TYR A 82 -2.57 8.33 4.36
CA TYR A 82 -3.04 6.97 4.43
C TYR A 82 -4.36 6.82 3.68
N TYR A 83 -4.50 5.70 2.99
CA TYR A 83 -5.81 5.14 2.69
C TYR A 83 -6.22 4.22 3.82
N LEU A 84 -7.38 4.45 4.42
CA LEU A 84 -8.02 3.57 5.39
C LEU A 84 -9.14 2.81 4.69
N LEU A 85 -9.12 1.48 4.73
CA LEU A 85 -10.12 0.63 4.09
C LEU A 85 -10.75 -0.28 5.14
N SER A 86 -12.06 -0.21 5.31
CA SER A 86 -12.78 -1.00 6.30
C SER A 86 -13.65 -2.08 5.64
N PHE A 87 -13.51 -3.29 6.16
CA PHE A 87 -14.15 -4.50 5.68
C PHE A 87 -15.15 -4.99 6.71
N LYS A 88 -16.41 -5.10 6.32
CA LYS A 88 -17.43 -5.79 7.10
C LYS A 88 -17.51 -7.23 6.61
N ASP A 89 -17.23 -8.18 7.50
CA ASP A 89 -17.24 -9.62 7.19
C ASP A 89 -16.46 -9.98 5.92
N GLY A 90 -15.29 -9.35 5.76
CA GLY A 90 -14.35 -9.56 4.65
C GLY A 90 -14.70 -8.83 3.34
N LYS A 91 -15.73 -8.00 3.33
CA LYS A 91 -16.18 -7.19 2.18
C LYS A 91 -15.93 -5.71 2.43
N LEU A 92 -15.33 -5.01 1.47
CA LEU A 92 -15.05 -3.58 1.59
C LEU A 92 -16.36 -2.81 1.67
N VAL A 93 -16.57 -2.03 2.73
CA VAL A 93 -17.79 -1.23 2.93
C VAL A 93 -17.55 0.26 2.93
N GLU A 94 -16.34 0.70 3.26
CA GLU A 94 -15.94 2.10 3.25
C GLU A 94 -14.43 2.23 3.04
N TRP A 95 -14.02 3.36 2.47
CA TRP A 95 -12.63 3.77 2.45
C TRP A 95 -12.49 5.29 2.45
N PHE A 96 -11.41 5.78 3.05
CA PHE A 96 -11.10 7.21 3.14
C PHE A 96 -9.64 7.45 2.79
N LYS A 97 -9.34 8.63 2.25
CA LYS A 97 -7.99 9.13 2.09
C LYS A 97 -7.74 10.24 3.10
N GLU A 98 -6.82 10.02 4.01
CA GLU A 98 -6.27 11.05 4.88
C GLU A 98 -4.98 11.60 4.27
N LYS A 99 -4.85 12.92 4.23
CA LYS A 99 -3.64 13.61 3.76
C LYS A 99 -3.14 14.54 4.85
N TYR A 100 -1.83 14.56 5.02
CA TYR A 100 -1.10 15.44 5.91
C TYR A 100 0.00 16.15 5.10
N PRO A 101 0.21 17.46 5.32
CA PRO A 101 1.36 18.13 4.71
C PRO A 101 2.64 17.49 5.24
N VAL A 102 3.64 17.28 4.36
CA VAL A 102 4.96 16.82 4.82
C VAL A 102 5.59 17.98 5.60
N HIS A 103 5.60 17.87 6.92
CA HIS A 103 6.39 18.77 7.75
C HIS A 103 7.85 18.35 7.66
N ASN A 104 8.66 19.16 6.99
CA ASN A 104 10.11 19.05 7.09
C ASN A 104 10.50 19.22 8.56
N HIS A 105 10.76 18.13 9.26
CA HIS A 105 11.53 18.17 10.50
C HIS A 105 12.97 18.54 10.13
N GLN A 106 13.22 19.84 9.91
CA GLN A 106 14.55 20.39 10.06
C GLN A 106 14.88 20.37 11.55
N HIS A 107 15.57 19.33 11.98
CA HIS A 107 16.38 19.32 13.20
C HIS A 107 17.84 19.19 12.80
#